data_AF-A0A9E0MMR3-F1
#
_entry.id   AF-A0A9E0MMR3-F1
#
_cell.length_a   1.000
_cell.length_b   1.000
_cell.length_c   1.000
_cell.angle_alpha   90.00
_cell.angle_beta   90.00
_cell.angle_gamma   90.00
#
_symmetry.space_group_name_H-M   'P 1'
#
loop_
_entity.id
_entity.type
_entity.pdbx_description
1 polymer ?
#
loop_
_entity_poly.entity_id
_entity_poly.type
_entity_poly.pdbx_seq_one_letter_code
_entity_poly.pdbx_strand_id
1 'polypeptide(L)'
;MVARLTLRRALAALGALALAAAPVHGEGRPRYGGVVTGALLGEPAGFDPVAARTAADVAVIALVFDTLYRVGPDGRIAPHLAAALPEVVNGKSHIAIRPGAHFHNGAALGAADVAASLARVKDAPAGWLLAGIDDIAVDGDAVVLGTTRKDLAQLLAAPATAITPRGLAPRPTAPIGSGPFRLAGARKDRLELDAYAEHFAGRAYLDHVTLRWFTAADGEARLYETGGSDWSLRGATAFAHGTPKHPTVSLDAPATLLVYLGFGGRARAITDNRDFRIALEAALARGGLAGVGAGERVVPTRDPIPVDLGGPALGEAERVARLPEAQAALAAAAGAVPALAPARIGAVSLEILVDASRPDDREIAERVVIALDKLGLAATIAAVAAPDLARRIAAAGCDLYIGQLALQVATPVHLFAAAYAAGGEREVAVRLAAGPSIDLVRARGAFTKRWPIVPLVHRGVRLHLRRDLRGAAFEPSARLGIAELFRWGR
;
A
#
# COMPACT_ATOMS: atom_id res chain seq x y z
N MET A 1 -45.94 25.69 64.71
CA MET A 1 -46.91 24.58 64.85
C MET A 1 -47.93 24.75 63.73
N VAL A 2 -47.87 23.86 62.72
CA VAL A 2 -48.91 23.63 61.67
C VAL A 2 -49.18 24.80 60.70
N ALA A 3 -49.32 24.71 59.38
CA ALA A 3 -48.99 23.77 58.31
C ALA A 3 -49.46 24.44 56.98
N ARG A 4 -49.05 23.84 55.86
CA ARG A 4 -49.67 23.84 54.51
C ARG A 4 -49.08 24.75 53.43
N LEU A 5 -48.45 24.03 52.49
CA LEU A 5 -48.14 24.28 51.09
C LEU A 5 -49.07 25.26 50.36
N THR A 6 -48.53 25.99 49.38
CA THR A 6 -49.04 25.94 48.00
C THR A 6 -48.04 26.51 46.98
N LEU A 7 -47.50 25.58 46.19
CA LEU A 7 -47.29 25.62 44.74
C LEU A 7 -47.75 26.92 44.03
N ARG A 8 -46.81 27.79 43.60
CA ARG A 8 -46.98 28.78 42.51
C ARG A 8 -45.66 29.53 42.27
N ARG A 9 -44.94 29.18 41.20
CA ARG A 9 -44.10 30.06 40.35
C ARG A 9 -43.27 29.23 39.37
N ALA A 10 -43.88 28.87 38.26
CA ALA A 10 -43.17 28.52 37.02
C ALA A 10 -44.13 28.72 35.85
N LEU A 11 -44.25 29.97 35.40
CA LEU A 11 -45.02 30.36 34.22
C LEU A 11 -44.28 31.53 33.60
N ALA A 12 -43.44 31.25 32.61
CA ALA A 12 -43.07 32.15 31.51
C ALA A 12 -41.95 31.50 30.67
N ALA A 13 -42.32 30.90 29.54
CA ALA A 13 -41.58 30.87 28.25
C ALA A 13 -41.98 29.63 27.43
N LEU A 14 -43.25 29.56 26.99
CA LEU A 14 -43.58 28.81 25.79
C LEU A 14 -43.23 29.70 24.58
N GLY A 15 -41.96 29.68 24.18
CA GLY A 15 -41.50 30.20 22.91
C GLY A 15 -41.56 29.08 21.87
N ALA A 16 -42.38 29.25 20.84
CA ALA A 16 -42.54 28.33 19.74
C ALA A 16 -41.21 28.05 19.02
N LEU A 17 -40.67 26.84 19.19
CA LEU A 17 -39.63 26.31 18.34
C LEU A 17 -40.30 25.56 17.18
N ALA A 18 -40.67 26.28 16.13
CA ALA A 18 -41.01 25.66 14.87
C ALA A 18 -39.73 25.03 14.30
N LEU A 19 -39.58 23.70 14.46
CA LEU A 19 -38.59 22.93 13.73
C LEU A 19 -38.90 23.09 12.24
N ALA A 20 -38.10 23.89 11.53
CA ALA A 20 -37.97 23.76 10.10
C ALA A 20 -37.35 22.38 9.83
N ALA A 21 -38.19 21.38 9.57
CA ALA A 21 -37.75 20.12 9.00
C ALA A 21 -37.22 20.43 7.60
N ALA A 22 -35.88 20.51 7.48
CA ALA A 22 -35.24 20.52 6.18
C ALA A 22 -35.70 19.26 5.42
N PRO A 23 -36.08 19.37 4.12
CA PRO A 23 -36.42 18.21 3.34
C PRO A 23 -35.17 17.33 3.26
N VAL A 24 -35.22 16.18 3.92
CA VAL A 24 -34.31 15.06 3.68
C VAL A 24 -34.52 14.71 2.21
N HIS A 25 -33.62 15.17 1.35
CA HIS A 25 -33.52 14.67 0.00
C HIS A 25 -33.15 13.20 0.14
N GLY A 26 -34.12 12.31 -0.08
CA GLY A 26 -33.85 10.88 -0.19
C GLY A 26 -32.87 10.69 -1.34
N GLU A 27 -31.61 10.43 -1.02
CA GLU A 27 -30.65 9.93 -2.00
C GLU A 27 -31.25 8.62 -2.56
N GLY A 28 -31.58 8.62 -3.86
CA GLY A 28 -32.11 7.43 -4.54
C GLY A 28 -31.19 6.22 -4.37
N ARG A 29 -31.71 4.99 -4.51
CA ARG A 29 -30.83 3.81 -4.39
C ARG A 29 -29.84 3.75 -5.57
N PRO A 30 -28.59 3.30 -5.36
CA PRO A 30 -27.66 3.00 -6.45
C PRO A 30 -28.32 2.09 -7.49
N ARG A 31 -28.10 2.37 -8.78
CA ARG A 31 -28.63 1.54 -9.88
C ARG A 31 -27.57 0.58 -10.36
N TYR A 32 -27.97 -0.66 -10.61
CA TYR A 32 -27.17 -1.61 -11.35
C TYR A 32 -27.06 -1.20 -12.82
N GLY A 33 -25.95 -1.55 -13.43
CA GLY A 33 -25.67 -1.33 -14.82
C GLY A 33 -24.49 -0.40 -15.08
N GLY A 34 -23.97 -0.48 -16.30
CA GLY A 34 -23.06 0.51 -16.86
C GLY A 34 -21.63 0.02 -17.02
N VAL A 35 -20.94 0.72 -17.91
CA VAL A 35 -19.55 0.48 -18.27
C VAL A 35 -18.74 1.69 -17.79
N VAL A 36 -17.60 1.41 -17.16
CA VAL A 36 -16.62 2.44 -16.81
C VAL A 36 -15.25 2.09 -17.37
N THR A 37 -14.52 3.12 -17.75
CA THR A 37 -13.10 3.00 -18.13
C THR A 37 -12.25 3.80 -17.18
N GLY A 38 -11.28 3.18 -16.55
CA GLY A 38 -10.49 3.79 -15.50
C GLY A 38 -9.00 3.62 -15.69
N ALA A 39 -8.24 4.60 -15.23
CA ALA A 39 -6.78 4.50 -15.19
C ALA A 39 -6.30 3.46 -14.16
N LEU A 40 -5.25 2.72 -14.52
CA LEU A 40 -4.47 1.84 -13.67
C LEU A 40 -3.02 2.33 -13.64
N LEU A 41 -2.42 2.39 -12.45
CA LEU A 41 -1.06 2.90 -12.24
C LEU A 41 0.00 1.87 -12.64
N GLY A 42 0.19 1.71 -13.94
CA GLY A 42 1.14 0.78 -14.53
C GLY A 42 0.50 -0.52 -15.02
N GLU A 43 1.27 -1.28 -15.79
CA GLU A 43 0.88 -2.61 -16.26
C GLU A 43 0.96 -3.59 -15.09
N PRO A 44 -0.11 -4.37 -14.79
CA PRO A 44 -0.04 -5.41 -13.79
C PRO A 44 0.84 -6.56 -14.30
N ALA A 45 1.72 -7.09 -13.46
CA ALA A 45 2.59 -8.21 -13.79
C ALA A 45 1.80 -9.53 -13.94
N GLY A 46 0.63 -9.62 -13.31
CA GLY A 46 -0.26 -10.76 -13.42
C GLY A 46 -1.35 -10.77 -12.35
N PHE A 47 -1.95 -11.94 -12.15
CA PHE A 47 -3.08 -12.15 -11.25
C PHE A 47 -2.73 -13.00 -10.02
N ASP A 48 -1.45 -13.29 -9.77
CA ASP A 48 -1.05 -14.09 -8.61
C ASP A 48 -0.98 -13.22 -7.34
N PRO A 49 -1.88 -13.43 -6.35
CA PRO A 49 -1.89 -12.62 -5.13
C PRO A 49 -0.57 -12.67 -4.36
N VAL A 50 0.10 -13.82 -4.35
CA VAL A 50 1.33 -14.04 -3.58
C VAL A 50 2.54 -13.35 -4.24
N ALA A 51 2.48 -13.15 -5.55
CA ALA A 51 3.53 -12.52 -6.33
C ALA A 51 3.33 -11.00 -6.49
N ALA A 52 2.19 -10.44 -6.08
CA ALA A 52 1.84 -9.04 -6.24
C ALA A 52 2.88 -8.08 -5.64
N ARG A 53 3.36 -7.11 -6.42
CA ARG A 53 4.37 -6.13 -5.96
C ARG A 53 3.99 -4.68 -6.22
N THR A 54 3.11 -4.44 -7.20
CA THR A 54 2.77 -3.08 -7.65
C THR A 54 1.36 -2.68 -7.23
N ALA A 55 1.07 -1.38 -7.25
CA ALA A 55 -0.29 -0.88 -7.02
C ALA A 55 -1.28 -1.43 -8.08
N ALA A 56 -0.82 -1.62 -9.33
CA ALA A 56 -1.60 -2.22 -10.39
C ALA A 56 -1.96 -3.68 -10.07
N ASP A 57 -1.00 -4.49 -9.62
CA ASP A 57 -1.26 -5.88 -9.21
C ASP A 57 -2.32 -5.91 -8.10
N VAL A 58 -2.10 -5.13 -7.04
CA VAL A 58 -2.99 -5.09 -5.86
C VAL A 58 -4.41 -4.68 -6.25
N ALA A 59 -4.58 -3.67 -7.10
CA ALA A 59 -5.89 -3.22 -7.56
C ALA A 59 -6.62 -4.30 -8.37
N VAL A 60 -5.92 -5.00 -9.26
CA VAL A 60 -6.52 -6.08 -10.07
C VAL A 60 -6.85 -7.29 -9.20
N ILE A 61 -5.98 -7.66 -8.26
CA ILE A 61 -6.22 -8.77 -7.32
C ILE A 61 -7.47 -8.50 -6.48
N ALA A 62 -7.65 -7.28 -5.96
CA ALA A 62 -8.80 -6.90 -5.15
C ALA A 62 -10.15 -6.97 -5.89
N LEU A 63 -10.13 -7.06 -7.22
CA LEU A 63 -11.34 -7.18 -8.05
C LEU A 63 -11.65 -8.62 -8.42
N VAL A 64 -10.60 -9.43 -8.61
CA VAL A 64 -10.71 -10.79 -9.13
C VAL A 64 -10.74 -11.82 -8.01
N PHE A 65 -10.14 -11.54 -6.84
CA PHE A 65 -10.05 -12.50 -5.73
C PHE A 65 -10.51 -11.86 -4.42
N ASP A 66 -11.08 -12.68 -3.54
CA ASP A 66 -11.43 -12.26 -2.19
C ASP A 66 -10.48 -12.79 -1.13
N THR A 67 -10.39 -12.04 -0.04
CA THR A 67 -9.71 -12.40 1.20
C THR A 67 -10.72 -12.83 2.27
N LEU A 68 -10.24 -13.44 3.36
CA LEU A 68 -11.10 -13.83 4.50
C LEU A 68 -11.78 -12.64 5.16
N TYR A 69 -11.04 -11.53 5.24
CA TYR A 69 -11.51 -10.29 5.84
C TYR A 69 -11.27 -9.12 4.90
N ARG A 70 -11.95 -8.00 5.15
CA ARG A 70 -11.76 -6.74 4.43
C ARG A 70 -11.54 -5.58 5.40
N VAL A 71 -10.84 -4.55 4.95
CA VAL A 71 -10.67 -3.30 5.69
C VAL A 71 -11.56 -2.24 5.06
N GLY A 72 -12.39 -1.59 5.89
CA GLY A 72 -13.21 -0.48 5.44
C GLY A 72 -12.39 0.81 5.23
N PRO A 73 -12.98 1.82 4.57
CA PRO A 73 -12.39 3.17 4.46
C PRO A 73 -12.06 3.81 5.81
N ASP A 74 -12.82 3.45 6.85
CA ASP A 74 -12.61 3.90 8.24
C ASP A 74 -11.55 3.07 9.00
N GLY A 75 -10.92 2.11 8.33
CA GLY A 75 -9.93 1.20 8.92
C GLY A 75 -10.52 0.06 9.73
N ARG A 76 -11.85 -0.08 9.81
CA ARG A 76 -12.47 -1.19 10.55
C ARG A 76 -12.37 -2.48 9.76
N ILE A 77 -12.07 -3.56 10.48
CA ILE A 77 -12.01 -4.91 9.90
C ILE A 77 -13.38 -5.55 9.98
N ALA A 78 -13.80 -6.14 8.86
CA ALA A 78 -15.05 -6.87 8.75
C ALA A 78 -14.82 -8.27 8.13
N PRO A 79 -15.60 -9.28 8.57
CA PRO A 79 -15.67 -10.56 7.87
C PRO A 79 -16.06 -10.38 6.40
N HIS A 80 -15.47 -11.19 5.52
CA HIS A 80 -15.77 -11.22 4.10
C HIS A 80 -16.07 -12.66 3.64
N LEU A 81 -15.06 -13.41 3.17
CA LEU A 81 -15.17 -14.87 2.99
C LEU A 81 -15.28 -15.61 4.34
N ALA A 82 -14.72 -15.06 5.41
CA ALA A 82 -14.99 -15.55 6.76
C ALA A 82 -16.42 -15.20 7.18
N ALA A 83 -17.07 -16.09 7.92
CA ALA A 83 -18.41 -15.86 8.46
C ALA A 83 -18.40 -14.87 9.65
N ALA A 84 -17.29 -14.85 10.42
CA ALA A 84 -17.10 -13.99 11.60
C ALA A 84 -15.61 -13.66 11.82
N LEU A 85 -15.33 -12.78 12.79
CA LEU A 85 -13.97 -12.54 13.27
C LEU A 85 -13.39 -13.82 13.89
N PRO A 86 -12.06 -14.01 13.91
CA PRO A 86 -11.45 -15.22 14.43
C PRO A 86 -11.81 -15.47 15.90
N GLU A 87 -12.19 -16.70 16.22
CA GLU A 87 -12.44 -17.13 17.59
C GLU A 87 -11.22 -17.86 18.14
N VAL A 88 -10.75 -17.49 19.32
CA VAL A 88 -9.60 -18.15 19.95
C VAL A 88 -10.07 -19.26 20.87
N VAL A 89 -9.79 -20.51 20.49
CA VAL A 89 -10.11 -21.73 21.24
C VAL A 89 -8.84 -22.52 21.47
N ASN A 90 -8.54 -22.87 22.73
CA ASN A 90 -7.38 -23.69 23.10
C ASN A 90 -6.04 -23.21 22.51
N GLY A 91 -5.83 -21.89 22.43
CA GLY A 91 -4.59 -21.31 21.89
C GLY A 91 -4.50 -21.30 20.36
N LYS A 92 -5.57 -21.66 19.65
CA LYS A 92 -5.66 -21.59 18.18
C LYS A 92 -6.80 -20.67 17.76
N SER A 93 -6.66 -20.06 16.60
CA SER A 93 -7.69 -19.21 16.00
C SER A 93 -8.52 -20.03 15.01
N HIS A 94 -9.82 -20.15 15.26
CA HIS A 94 -10.79 -20.81 14.41
C HIS A 94 -11.50 -19.77 13.54
N ILE A 95 -11.54 -20.03 12.24
CA ILE A 95 -12.16 -19.15 11.24
C ILE A 95 -13.15 -19.96 10.43
N ALA A 96 -14.44 -19.80 10.71
CA ALA A 96 -15.51 -20.38 9.91
C ALA A 96 -15.60 -19.70 8.54
N ILE A 97 -15.69 -20.50 7.47
CA ILE A 97 -15.84 -20.01 6.10
C ILE A 97 -17.32 -19.87 5.77
N ARG A 98 -17.67 -18.79 5.06
CA ARG A 98 -19.04 -18.53 4.64
C ARG A 98 -19.54 -19.62 3.68
N PRO A 99 -20.73 -20.20 3.89
CA PRO A 99 -21.31 -21.13 2.94
C PRO A 99 -21.76 -20.42 1.65
N GLY A 100 -21.74 -21.15 0.53
CA GLY A 100 -22.25 -20.65 -0.76
C GLY A 100 -21.31 -19.70 -1.50
N ALA A 101 -20.06 -19.54 -1.05
CA ALA A 101 -19.03 -18.88 -1.85
C ALA A 101 -18.59 -19.80 -3.01
N HIS A 102 -18.50 -19.23 -4.21
CA HIS A 102 -18.08 -19.95 -5.41
C HIS A 102 -17.01 -19.15 -6.14
N PHE A 103 -16.06 -19.87 -6.74
CA PHE A 103 -15.13 -19.29 -7.71
C PHE A 103 -15.85 -18.96 -9.02
N HIS A 104 -15.24 -18.12 -9.86
CA HIS A 104 -15.79 -17.68 -11.15
C HIS A 104 -16.11 -18.80 -12.14
N ASN A 105 -15.57 -20.00 -11.91
CA ASN A 105 -15.84 -21.21 -12.70
C ASN A 105 -16.99 -22.07 -12.12
N GLY A 106 -17.69 -21.59 -11.09
CA GLY A 106 -18.79 -22.28 -10.41
C GLY A 106 -18.36 -23.32 -9.36
N ALA A 107 -17.07 -23.58 -9.18
CA ALA A 107 -16.60 -24.48 -8.12
C ALA A 107 -16.84 -23.84 -6.75
N ALA A 108 -17.33 -24.61 -5.78
CA ALA A 108 -17.48 -24.14 -4.40
C ALA A 108 -16.11 -23.80 -3.79
N LEU A 109 -16.07 -22.72 -3.02
CA LEU A 109 -14.90 -22.29 -2.25
C LEU A 109 -15.08 -22.73 -0.79
N GLY A 110 -14.11 -23.47 -0.25
CA GLY A 110 -14.17 -23.98 1.12
C GLY A 110 -12.89 -23.80 1.93
N ALA A 111 -12.91 -24.33 3.16
CA ALA A 111 -11.79 -24.27 4.09
C ALA A 111 -10.49 -24.90 3.55
N ALA A 112 -10.59 -25.92 2.69
CA ALA A 112 -9.42 -26.53 2.04
C ALA A 112 -8.70 -25.57 1.08
N ASP A 113 -9.44 -24.78 0.28
CA ASP A 113 -8.85 -23.76 -0.60
C ASP A 113 -8.18 -22.66 0.21
N VAL A 114 -8.79 -22.30 1.34
CA VAL A 114 -8.26 -21.29 2.27
C VAL A 114 -6.95 -21.77 2.87
N ALA A 115 -6.93 -22.96 3.48
CA ALA A 115 -5.73 -23.53 4.08
C ALA A 115 -4.59 -23.66 3.06
N ALA A 116 -4.87 -24.17 1.85
CA ALA A 116 -3.89 -24.29 0.78
C ALA A 116 -3.35 -22.92 0.31
N SER A 117 -4.23 -21.92 0.17
CA SER A 117 -3.81 -20.56 -0.23
C SER A 117 -2.89 -19.93 0.83
N LEU A 118 -3.23 -20.05 2.12
CA LEU A 118 -2.41 -19.51 3.21
C LEU A 118 -1.07 -20.27 3.35
N ALA A 119 -1.05 -21.58 3.14
CA ALA A 119 0.19 -22.36 3.11
C ALA A 119 1.13 -21.86 1.99
N ARG A 120 0.61 -21.61 0.79
CA ARG A 120 1.40 -21.06 -0.33
C ARG A 120 2.03 -19.71 0.00
N VAL A 121 1.35 -18.84 0.76
CA VAL A 121 1.92 -17.56 1.22
C VAL A 121 3.14 -17.82 2.11
N LYS A 122 3.05 -18.76 3.06
CA LYS A 122 4.14 -19.08 4.00
C LYS A 122 5.40 -19.55 3.27
N ASP A 123 5.26 -20.30 2.19
CA ASP A 123 6.39 -20.83 1.40
C ASP A 123 6.99 -19.80 0.42
N ALA A 124 6.32 -18.67 0.22
CA ALA A 124 6.77 -17.63 -0.70
C ALA A 124 7.70 -16.59 -0.04
N PRO A 125 8.36 -15.71 -0.82
CA PRO A 125 9.09 -14.57 -0.26
C PRO A 125 8.22 -13.66 0.63
N ALA A 126 6.90 -13.66 0.44
CA ALA A 126 5.94 -12.94 1.28
C ALA A 126 5.60 -13.66 2.60
N GLY A 127 6.14 -14.85 2.86
CA GLY A 127 5.81 -15.67 4.03
C GLY A 127 6.11 -15.03 5.38
N TRP A 128 6.95 -13.98 5.42
CA TRP A 128 7.14 -13.16 6.62
C TRP A 128 5.81 -12.56 7.12
N LEU A 129 4.83 -12.30 6.24
CA LEU A 129 3.51 -11.78 6.59
C LEU A 129 2.74 -12.72 7.51
N LEU A 130 2.92 -14.03 7.33
CA LEU A 130 2.24 -15.07 8.10
C LEU A 130 3.19 -15.77 9.10
N ALA A 131 4.33 -15.16 9.41
CA ALA A 131 5.34 -15.75 10.29
C ALA A 131 4.84 -16.04 11.71
N GLY A 132 3.80 -15.33 12.18
CA GLY A 132 3.17 -15.53 13.49
C GLY A 132 2.06 -16.58 13.51
N ILE A 133 1.94 -17.40 12.46
CA ILE A 133 1.02 -18.54 12.36
C ILE A 133 1.87 -19.80 12.34
N ASP A 134 1.73 -20.67 13.33
CA ASP A 134 2.56 -21.88 13.46
C ASP A 134 2.05 -22.98 12.52
N ASP A 135 0.82 -23.44 12.73
CA ASP A 135 0.14 -24.46 11.94
C ASP A 135 -1.10 -23.93 11.22
N ILE A 136 -1.46 -24.61 10.13
CA ILE A 136 -2.68 -24.38 9.35
C ILE A 136 -3.36 -25.72 9.18
N ALA A 137 -4.58 -25.86 9.69
CA ALA A 137 -5.38 -27.06 9.59
C ALA A 137 -6.80 -26.75 9.11
N VAL A 138 -7.50 -27.78 8.65
CA VAL A 138 -8.93 -27.72 8.29
C VAL A 138 -9.72 -28.53 9.31
N ASP A 139 -10.81 -27.97 9.80
CA ASP A 139 -11.76 -28.63 10.68
C ASP A 139 -13.19 -28.34 10.18
N GLY A 140 -13.75 -29.30 9.43
CA GLY A 140 -15.02 -29.11 8.72
C GLY A 140 -14.98 -27.90 7.78
N ASP A 141 -15.91 -26.96 8.00
CA ASP A 141 -16.03 -25.71 7.23
C ASP A 141 -15.18 -24.56 7.81
N ALA A 142 -14.28 -24.85 8.74
CA ALA A 142 -13.39 -23.87 9.35
C ALA A 142 -11.91 -24.15 9.02
N VAL A 143 -11.13 -23.08 9.01
CA VAL A 143 -9.66 -23.16 9.06
C VAL A 143 -9.22 -22.87 10.50
N VAL A 144 -8.33 -23.70 11.00
CA VAL A 144 -7.72 -23.57 12.33
C VAL A 144 -6.27 -23.15 12.16
N LEU A 145 -5.92 -22.01 12.75
CA LEU A 145 -4.59 -21.41 12.67
C LEU A 145 -3.92 -21.45 14.03
N GLY A 146 -2.69 -21.96 14.09
CA GLY A 146 -1.85 -22.00 15.29
C GLY A 146 -1.36 -20.61 15.67
N THR A 147 -2.25 -19.79 16.23
CA THR A 147 -1.96 -18.42 16.66
C THR A 147 -3.11 -17.87 17.53
N THR A 148 -2.79 -16.91 18.39
CA THR A 148 -3.77 -16.15 19.20
C THR A 148 -3.69 -14.64 18.93
N ARG A 149 -3.06 -14.27 17.80
CA ARG A 149 -2.82 -12.89 17.44
C ARG A 149 -4.11 -12.10 17.25
N LYS A 150 -4.16 -10.91 17.88
CA LYS A 150 -5.30 -10.00 17.79
C LYS A 150 -5.42 -9.31 16.42
N ASP A 151 -4.31 -9.20 15.68
CA ASP A 151 -4.27 -8.62 14.34
C ASP A 151 -4.43 -9.66 13.22
N LEU A 152 -4.80 -10.91 13.54
CA LEU A 152 -4.96 -11.98 12.56
C LEU A 152 -5.93 -11.63 11.43
N ALA A 153 -7.09 -11.06 11.75
CA ALA A 153 -8.08 -10.67 10.75
C ALA A 153 -7.53 -9.58 9.80
N GLN A 154 -6.71 -8.66 10.32
CA GLN A 154 -6.06 -7.64 9.52
C GLN A 154 -5.01 -8.24 8.57
N LEU A 155 -4.24 -9.24 9.03
CA LEU A 155 -3.26 -9.96 8.20
C LEU A 155 -3.94 -10.72 7.06
N LEU A 156 -5.06 -11.37 7.38
CA LEU A 156 -5.87 -12.15 6.44
C LEU A 156 -6.78 -11.29 5.54
N ALA A 157 -6.65 -9.96 5.61
CA ALA A 157 -7.23 -8.99 4.68
C ALA A 157 -6.21 -8.46 3.65
N ALA A 158 -4.96 -8.89 3.74
CA ALA A 158 -3.90 -8.49 2.82
C ALA A 158 -4.11 -9.11 1.43
N PRO A 159 -3.77 -8.41 0.34
CA PRO A 159 -3.90 -8.96 -1.02
C PRO A 159 -3.21 -10.31 -1.18
N ALA A 160 -2.02 -10.47 -0.60
CA ALA A 160 -1.26 -11.72 -0.67
C ALA A 160 -2.00 -12.94 -0.09
N THR A 161 -2.98 -12.74 0.81
CA THR A 161 -3.77 -13.81 1.42
C THR A 161 -5.10 -14.05 0.71
N ALA A 162 -5.28 -13.55 -0.51
CA ALA A 162 -6.48 -13.81 -1.29
C ALA A 162 -6.59 -15.30 -1.68
N ILE A 163 -7.81 -15.82 -1.70
CA ILE A 163 -8.07 -17.25 -1.83
C ILE A 163 -8.10 -17.65 -3.30
N THR A 164 -7.39 -18.73 -3.62
CA THR A 164 -7.27 -19.28 -4.98
C THR A 164 -7.71 -20.74 -4.98
N PRO A 165 -8.25 -21.26 -6.11
CA PRO A 165 -8.67 -22.66 -6.20
C PRO A 165 -7.52 -23.62 -5.87
N ARG A 166 -7.71 -24.44 -4.83
CA ARG A 166 -6.71 -25.38 -4.29
C ARG A 166 -5.39 -24.73 -3.87
N GLY A 167 -5.40 -23.41 -3.60
CA GLY A 167 -4.19 -22.66 -3.30
C GLY A 167 -3.21 -22.53 -4.46
N LEU A 168 -3.60 -22.84 -5.70
CA LEU A 168 -2.71 -22.83 -6.85
C LEU A 168 -2.50 -21.42 -7.41
N ALA A 169 -1.31 -21.17 -7.97
CA ALA A 169 -1.03 -19.92 -8.68
C ALA A 169 -2.03 -19.74 -9.85
N PRO A 170 -2.72 -18.60 -9.95
CA PRO A 170 -3.65 -18.32 -11.05
C PRO A 170 -2.95 -18.30 -12.41
N ARG A 171 -3.66 -18.76 -13.45
CA ARG A 171 -3.18 -18.64 -14.83
C ARG A 171 -3.29 -17.17 -15.27
N PRO A 172 -2.22 -16.56 -15.83
CA PRO A 172 -2.25 -15.14 -16.20
C PRO A 172 -3.34 -14.76 -17.21
N THR A 173 -3.65 -15.65 -18.17
CA THR A 173 -4.60 -15.37 -19.25
C THR A 173 -6.04 -15.74 -18.93
N ALA A 174 -6.26 -16.49 -17.86
CA ALA A 174 -7.57 -16.99 -17.45
C ALA A 174 -7.58 -17.22 -15.93
N PRO A 175 -7.43 -16.15 -15.13
CA PRO A 175 -7.46 -16.26 -13.68
C PRO A 175 -8.85 -16.70 -13.23
N ILE A 176 -8.90 -17.64 -12.29
CA ILE A 176 -10.12 -18.06 -11.62
C ILE A 176 -10.00 -17.58 -10.19
N GLY A 177 -10.78 -16.56 -9.83
CA GLY A 177 -10.89 -16.08 -8.46
C GLY A 177 -12.32 -16.19 -7.96
N SER A 178 -12.64 -15.48 -6.89
CA SER A 178 -13.99 -15.43 -6.29
C SER A 178 -14.57 -14.02 -6.28
N GLY A 179 -13.79 -13.02 -6.67
CA GLY A 179 -14.07 -11.60 -6.48
C GLY A 179 -15.26 -11.08 -7.28
N PRO A 180 -15.63 -9.81 -7.05
CA PRO A 180 -16.80 -9.19 -7.66
C PRO A 180 -16.72 -9.04 -9.19
N PHE A 181 -15.53 -9.16 -9.78
CA PHE A 181 -15.32 -9.15 -11.22
C PHE A 181 -14.48 -10.34 -11.69
N ARG A 182 -14.70 -10.76 -12.93
CA ARG A 182 -13.90 -11.79 -13.62
C ARG A 182 -13.25 -11.21 -14.87
N LEU A 183 -12.10 -11.77 -15.27
CA LEU A 183 -11.42 -11.35 -16.48
C LEU A 183 -12.25 -11.72 -17.71
N ALA A 184 -12.64 -10.71 -18.50
CA ALA A 184 -13.33 -10.86 -19.78
C ALA A 184 -12.36 -10.78 -20.96
N GLY A 185 -11.31 -9.97 -20.84
CA GLY A 185 -10.30 -9.81 -21.87
C GLY A 185 -9.05 -9.10 -21.40
N ALA A 186 -7.92 -9.40 -22.05
CA ALA A 186 -6.66 -8.70 -21.85
C ALA A 186 -6.11 -8.22 -23.19
N ARG A 187 -5.62 -6.99 -23.22
CA ARG A 187 -4.96 -6.35 -24.35
C ARG A 187 -3.64 -5.74 -23.85
N LYS A 188 -2.81 -5.28 -24.79
CA LYS A 188 -1.50 -4.71 -24.47
C LYS A 188 -1.56 -3.51 -23.51
N ASP A 189 -2.65 -2.74 -23.53
CA ASP A 189 -2.79 -1.51 -22.75
C ASP A 189 -3.96 -1.52 -21.76
N ARG A 190 -4.71 -2.62 -21.66
CA ARG A 190 -5.91 -2.69 -20.82
C ARG A 190 -6.33 -4.10 -20.42
N LEU A 191 -7.05 -4.18 -19.30
CA LEU A 191 -7.87 -5.32 -18.89
C LEU A 191 -9.35 -4.95 -18.98
N GLU A 192 -10.15 -5.92 -19.39
CA GLU A 192 -11.60 -5.85 -19.51
C GLU A 192 -12.18 -6.83 -18.49
N LEU A 193 -13.00 -6.34 -17.55
CA LEU A 193 -13.52 -7.10 -16.41
C LEU A 193 -15.05 -7.04 -16.39
N ASP A 194 -15.70 -8.19 -16.33
CA ASP A 194 -17.16 -8.30 -16.21
C ASP A 194 -17.56 -8.58 -14.76
N ALA A 195 -18.68 -8.00 -14.31
CA ALA A 195 -19.22 -8.27 -12.99
C ALA A 195 -19.61 -9.74 -12.83
N TYR A 196 -19.23 -10.33 -11.70
CA TYR A 196 -19.60 -11.69 -11.33
C TYR A 196 -20.96 -11.69 -10.64
N ALA A 197 -21.99 -12.16 -11.35
CA ALA A 197 -23.38 -12.13 -10.90
C ALA A 197 -23.64 -12.96 -9.63
N GLU A 198 -22.91 -14.05 -9.46
CA GLU A 198 -23.08 -15.02 -8.36
C GLU A 198 -22.17 -14.74 -7.16
N HIS A 199 -21.56 -13.56 -7.10
CA HIS A 199 -20.69 -13.16 -5.99
C HIS A 199 -21.46 -13.20 -4.65
N PHE A 200 -20.88 -13.85 -3.64
CA PHE A 200 -21.55 -14.14 -2.37
C PHE A 200 -21.93 -12.87 -1.58
N ALA A 201 -21.24 -11.76 -1.79
CA ALA A 201 -21.53 -10.48 -1.14
C ALA A 201 -22.53 -9.61 -1.96
N GLY A 202 -23.10 -10.18 -3.02
CA GLY A 202 -23.89 -9.46 -4.02
C GLY A 202 -23.04 -9.04 -5.21
N ARG A 203 -23.69 -8.93 -6.37
CA ARG A 203 -23.08 -8.48 -7.62
C ARG A 203 -22.64 -7.02 -7.49
N ALA A 204 -21.50 -6.67 -8.11
CA ALA A 204 -21.11 -5.28 -8.30
C ALA A 204 -22.20 -4.47 -9.04
N TYR A 205 -22.30 -3.17 -8.75
CA TYR A 205 -23.28 -2.30 -9.41
C TYR A 205 -22.99 -2.17 -10.91
N LEU A 206 -21.73 -1.95 -11.29
CA LEU A 206 -21.31 -1.86 -12.69
C LEU A 206 -21.40 -3.21 -13.40
N ASP A 207 -21.64 -3.19 -14.70
CA ASP A 207 -21.60 -4.40 -15.53
C ASP A 207 -20.19 -4.74 -15.97
N HIS A 208 -19.41 -3.70 -16.26
CA HIS A 208 -18.09 -3.84 -16.87
C HIS A 208 -17.14 -2.72 -16.42
N VAL A 209 -15.90 -3.10 -16.16
CA VAL A 209 -14.80 -2.18 -15.85
C VAL A 209 -13.66 -2.44 -16.83
N THR A 210 -13.26 -1.41 -17.57
CA THR A 210 -12.02 -1.42 -18.33
C THR A 210 -10.94 -0.71 -17.53
N LEU A 211 -9.86 -1.41 -17.19
CA LEU A 211 -8.69 -0.84 -16.52
C LEU A 211 -7.59 -0.62 -17.55
N ARG A 212 -7.16 0.62 -17.74
CA ARG A 212 -6.19 1.01 -18.77
C ARG A 212 -4.95 1.61 -18.15
N TRP A 213 -3.77 1.18 -18.60
CA TRP A 213 -2.49 1.76 -18.21
C TRP A 213 -1.83 2.48 -19.39
N PHE A 214 -0.88 3.34 -19.06
CA PHE A 214 -0.23 4.22 -20.01
C PHE A 214 1.28 4.15 -19.84
N THR A 215 1.99 4.10 -20.96
CA THR A 215 3.46 4.16 -20.99
C THR A 215 3.98 5.59 -20.98
N ALA A 216 3.15 6.57 -21.33
CA ALA A 216 3.47 8.00 -21.29
C ALA A 216 2.66 8.70 -20.19
N ALA A 217 3.30 9.59 -19.43
CA ALA A 217 2.70 10.25 -18.27
C ALA A 217 1.43 11.05 -18.61
N ASP A 218 1.41 11.74 -19.75
CA ASP A 218 0.31 12.64 -20.13
C ASP A 218 -0.88 11.93 -20.80
N GLY A 219 -0.69 10.68 -21.25
CA GLY A 219 -1.72 9.93 -21.97
C GLY A 219 -2.95 9.64 -21.12
N GLU A 220 -2.74 9.36 -19.84
CA GLU A 220 -3.79 9.10 -18.86
C GLU A 220 -4.67 10.33 -18.63
N ALA A 221 -4.03 11.46 -18.29
CA ALA A 221 -4.71 12.71 -18.00
C ALA A 221 -5.51 13.21 -19.22
N ARG A 222 -4.91 13.16 -20.42
CA ARG A 222 -5.59 13.56 -21.66
C ARG A 222 -6.80 12.67 -21.98
N LEU A 223 -6.73 11.37 -21.70
CA LEU A 223 -7.89 10.48 -21.89
C LEU A 223 -9.03 10.86 -20.95
N TYR A 224 -8.72 11.21 -19.70
CA TYR A 224 -9.71 11.71 -18.75
C TYR A 224 -10.27 13.07 -19.16
N GLU A 225 -9.43 14.03 -19.56
CA GLU A 225 -9.84 15.35 -20.03
C GLU A 225 -10.84 15.27 -21.18
N THR A 226 -10.59 14.39 -22.15
CA THR A 226 -11.44 14.19 -23.33
C THR A 226 -12.67 13.31 -23.07
N GLY A 227 -12.80 12.77 -21.85
CA GLY A 227 -13.88 11.90 -21.39
C GLY A 227 -13.84 10.47 -21.94
N GLY A 228 -12.67 10.01 -22.40
CA GLY A 228 -12.41 8.61 -22.72
C GLY A 228 -12.11 7.75 -21.48
N SER A 229 -12.00 8.36 -20.30
CA SER A 229 -11.92 7.68 -19.01
C SER A 229 -12.81 8.37 -17.97
N ASP A 230 -13.33 7.59 -17.04
CA ASP A 230 -14.19 8.02 -15.94
C ASP A 230 -13.41 8.35 -14.65
N TRP A 231 -12.14 7.97 -14.56
CA TRP A 231 -11.23 8.43 -13.50
C TRP A 231 -9.76 8.49 -13.94
N SER A 232 -8.99 9.33 -13.25
CA SER A 232 -7.54 9.51 -13.40
C SER A 232 -6.85 9.52 -12.03
N LEU A 233 -5.68 8.91 -11.95
CA LEU A 233 -4.81 8.86 -10.78
C LEU A 233 -3.56 9.77 -10.91
N ARG A 234 -3.33 10.37 -12.09
CA ARG A 234 -2.21 11.30 -12.39
C ARG A 234 -2.65 12.71 -12.82
N GLY A 235 -3.95 13.01 -12.81
CA GLY A 235 -4.51 14.24 -13.37
C GLY A 235 -3.92 15.55 -12.82
N ALA A 236 -3.40 15.54 -11.59
CA ALA A 236 -2.96 16.76 -10.91
C ALA A 236 -1.71 17.46 -11.51
N THR A 237 -0.93 16.81 -12.39
CA THR A 237 0.19 17.50 -13.10
C THR A 237 -0.06 17.89 -14.54
N ALA A 238 -1.09 17.36 -15.19
CA ALA A 238 -1.27 17.50 -16.63
C ALA A 238 -2.47 18.38 -17.04
N PHE A 239 -3.40 18.72 -16.14
CA PHE A 239 -4.49 19.67 -16.44
C PHE A 239 -4.02 21.11 -16.63
N ALA A 240 -2.70 21.37 -16.75
CA ALA A 240 -2.10 22.70 -16.78
C ALA A 240 -2.78 23.67 -17.76
N HIS A 241 -3.53 23.18 -18.76
CA HIS A 241 -4.30 24.01 -19.70
C HIS A 241 -5.70 23.47 -20.10
N GLY A 242 -6.19 22.36 -19.52
CA GLY A 242 -7.41 21.67 -19.95
C GLY A 242 -8.46 21.51 -18.84
N THR A 243 -9.72 21.83 -19.14
CA THR A 243 -10.85 21.53 -18.24
C THR A 243 -11.40 20.13 -18.58
N PRO A 244 -11.49 19.20 -17.62
CA PRO A 244 -12.09 17.89 -17.88
C PRO A 244 -13.50 18.00 -18.48
N LYS A 245 -13.79 17.20 -19.50
CA LYS A 245 -15.10 17.17 -20.19
C LYS A 245 -16.27 16.96 -19.25
N HIS A 246 -16.06 16.23 -18.16
CA HIS A 246 -17.08 15.96 -17.15
C HIS A 246 -16.75 16.66 -15.84
N PRO A 247 -17.77 17.13 -15.09
CA PRO A 247 -17.55 17.66 -13.74
C PRO A 247 -16.78 16.67 -12.89
N THR A 248 -15.71 17.12 -12.25
CA THR A 248 -14.77 16.26 -11.51
C THR A 248 -14.92 16.46 -10.01
N VAL A 249 -14.75 15.38 -9.25
CA VAL A 249 -14.48 15.39 -7.81
C VAL A 249 -13.12 14.73 -7.58
N SER A 250 -12.44 15.09 -6.50
CA SER A 250 -11.12 14.53 -6.19
C SER A 250 -11.10 13.90 -4.80
N LEU A 251 -10.41 12.78 -4.66
CA LEU A 251 -10.19 12.06 -3.41
C LEU A 251 -8.68 11.86 -3.21
N ASP A 252 -8.17 12.29 -2.06
CA ASP A 252 -6.78 12.08 -1.69
C ASP A 252 -6.63 10.75 -0.97
N ALA A 253 -5.73 9.89 -1.46
CA ALA A 253 -5.35 8.69 -0.76
C ALA A 253 -4.40 9.02 0.42
N PRO A 254 -4.41 8.22 1.49
CA PRO A 254 -3.35 8.24 2.49
C PRO A 254 -1.97 8.10 1.81
N ALA A 255 -0.98 8.85 2.28
CA ALA A 255 0.38 8.78 1.77
C ALA A 255 1.09 7.59 2.43
N THR A 256 0.96 6.41 1.83
CA THR A 256 1.41 5.14 2.43
C THR A 256 2.45 4.39 1.61
N LEU A 257 2.64 4.74 0.34
CA LEU A 257 3.70 4.16 -0.49
C LEU A 257 5.05 4.69 -0.01
N LEU A 258 5.82 3.85 0.69
CA LEU A 258 7.15 4.24 1.15
C LEU A 258 8.15 4.17 0.00
N VAL A 259 8.74 5.30 -0.36
CA VAL A 259 9.94 5.35 -1.21
C VAL A 259 11.16 5.41 -0.31
N TYR A 260 12.16 4.57 -0.60
CA TYR A 260 13.34 4.41 0.21
C TYR A 260 14.60 4.28 -0.64
N LEU A 261 15.75 4.60 -0.05
CA LEU A 261 17.06 4.24 -0.56
C LEU A 261 17.44 2.87 0.01
N GLY A 262 17.70 1.91 -0.88
CA GLY A 262 18.20 0.59 -0.55
C GLY A 262 19.70 0.44 -0.81
N PHE A 263 20.32 -0.49 -0.10
CA PHE A 263 21.74 -0.80 -0.18
C PHE A 263 21.95 -2.10 -0.97
N GLY A 264 22.61 -2.00 -2.11
CA GLY A 264 22.92 -3.12 -2.99
C GLY A 264 24.22 -3.82 -2.60
N GLY A 265 24.45 -4.99 -3.20
CA GLY A 265 25.55 -5.88 -2.83
C GLY A 265 26.82 -5.80 -3.67
N ARG A 266 26.97 -4.82 -4.58
CA ARG A 266 28.18 -4.69 -5.40
C ARG A 266 29.35 -4.07 -4.62
N ALA A 267 29.06 -3.05 -3.82
CA ALA A 267 30.04 -2.38 -2.95
C ALA A 267 29.85 -2.75 -1.46
N ARG A 268 29.63 -4.03 -1.13
CA ARG A 268 29.27 -4.51 0.24
C ARG A 268 30.14 -3.95 1.35
N ALA A 269 31.44 -3.83 1.15
CA ALA A 269 32.33 -3.26 2.17
C ALA A 269 31.90 -1.85 2.62
N ILE A 270 31.33 -1.06 1.69
CA ILE A 270 30.77 0.27 1.95
C ILE A 270 29.29 0.16 2.32
N THR A 271 28.50 -0.53 1.49
CA THR A 271 27.03 -0.52 1.60
C THR A 271 26.49 -1.35 2.77
N ASP A 272 27.25 -2.33 3.29
CA ASP A 272 26.92 -3.06 4.53
C ASP A 272 27.49 -2.39 5.79
N ASN A 273 28.35 -1.37 5.65
CA ASN A 273 28.90 -0.65 6.80
C ASN A 273 27.83 0.24 7.46
N ARG A 274 27.49 -0.09 8.71
CA ARG A 274 26.50 0.64 9.52
C ARG A 274 26.76 2.15 9.56
N ASP A 275 28.00 2.56 9.79
CA ASP A 275 28.34 3.96 10.01
C ASP A 275 28.29 4.74 8.68
N PHE A 276 28.59 4.10 7.54
CA PHE A 276 28.32 4.67 6.21
C PHE A 276 26.83 4.91 5.99
N ARG A 277 25.96 3.95 6.35
CA ARG A 277 24.50 4.12 6.23
C ARG A 277 23.98 5.28 7.09
N ILE A 278 24.49 5.42 8.32
CA ILE A 278 24.20 6.56 9.21
C ILE A 278 24.70 7.87 8.60
N ALA A 279 25.91 7.89 8.05
CA ALA A 279 26.48 9.08 7.41
C ALA A 279 25.62 9.56 6.24
N LEU A 280 25.24 8.64 5.35
CA LEU A 280 24.39 8.94 4.20
C LEU A 280 23.00 9.41 4.62
N GLU A 281 22.41 8.78 5.63
CA GLU A 281 21.12 9.21 6.20
C GLU A 281 21.16 10.63 6.75
N ALA A 282 22.22 10.97 7.49
CA ALA A 282 22.41 12.27 8.09
C ALA A 282 22.75 13.36 7.04
N ALA A 283 23.41 13.01 5.94
CA ALA A 283 23.74 13.93 4.85
C ALA A 283 22.53 14.34 3.98
N LEU A 284 21.43 13.57 4.03
CA LEU A 284 20.21 13.84 3.25
C LEU A 284 19.45 15.05 3.79
N ALA A 285 19.29 16.07 2.94
CA ALA A 285 18.40 17.21 3.19
C ALA A 285 16.99 16.92 2.68
N ARG A 286 16.09 16.51 3.58
CA ARG A 286 14.76 16.00 3.24
C ARG A 286 13.72 17.06 2.90
N GLY A 287 13.94 18.32 3.25
CA GLY A 287 13.01 19.41 2.93
C GLY A 287 12.77 19.55 1.43
N GLY A 288 13.80 19.25 0.63
CA GLY A 288 13.72 19.27 -0.82
C GLY A 288 12.94 18.11 -1.45
N LEU A 289 12.65 17.04 -0.69
CA LEU A 289 11.91 15.88 -1.18
C LEU A 289 10.39 16.12 -1.26
N ALA A 290 9.86 17.11 -0.52
CA ALA A 290 8.42 17.41 -0.52
C ALA A 290 7.92 17.94 -1.87
N GLY A 291 8.82 18.54 -2.67
CA GLY A 291 8.51 19.05 -4.00
C GLY A 291 8.73 18.04 -5.13
N VAL A 292 9.19 16.82 -4.80
CA VAL A 292 9.42 15.78 -5.80
C VAL A 292 8.10 15.11 -6.12
N GLY A 293 7.79 14.96 -7.40
CA GLY A 293 6.59 14.24 -7.85
C GLY A 293 5.50 15.13 -8.42
N ALA A 294 4.71 14.49 -9.28
CA ALA A 294 3.84 15.17 -10.21
C ALA A 294 2.35 15.01 -9.82
N GLY A 295 1.87 15.83 -8.88
CA GLY A 295 0.44 15.89 -8.54
C GLY A 295 0.00 14.86 -7.49
N GLU A 296 0.98 14.23 -6.84
CA GLU A 296 0.78 13.36 -5.69
C GLU A 296 1.05 14.09 -4.39
N ARG A 297 0.52 13.56 -3.28
CA ARG A 297 0.90 14.00 -1.95
C ARG A 297 2.21 13.31 -1.57
N VAL A 298 3.26 14.10 -1.37
CA VAL A 298 4.59 13.61 -0.98
C VAL A 298 4.94 14.10 0.41
N VAL A 299 5.20 13.16 1.32
CA VAL A 299 5.48 13.43 2.73
C VAL A 299 6.88 12.91 3.06
N PRO A 300 7.91 13.77 3.16
CA PRO A 300 9.23 13.35 3.58
C PRO A 300 9.22 12.69 4.96
N THR A 301 10.02 11.64 5.12
CA THR A 301 10.02 10.80 6.33
C THR A 301 11.41 10.27 6.68
N ARG A 302 11.53 9.79 7.92
CA ARG A 302 12.65 8.99 8.43
C ARG A 302 12.15 7.67 9.04
N ASP A 303 10.85 7.42 8.98
CA ASP A 303 10.17 6.33 9.67
C ASP A 303 9.46 5.42 8.64
N PRO A 304 9.49 4.10 8.82
CA PRO A 304 8.67 3.19 8.00
C PRO A 304 7.17 3.46 8.12
N ILE A 305 6.71 3.99 9.26
CA ILE A 305 5.30 4.26 9.54
C ILE A 305 4.90 5.61 8.93
N PRO A 306 3.88 5.66 8.05
CA PRO A 306 3.33 6.91 7.53
C PRO A 306 2.72 7.79 8.61
N VAL A 307 2.79 9.11 8.42
CA VAL A 307 2.13 10.09 9.31
C VAL A 307 0.62 9.82 9.42
N ASP A 308 -0.03 9.48 8.30
CA ASP A 308 -1.46 9.19 8.27
C ASP A 308 -1.85 7.93 9.05
N LEU A 309 -0.87 7.08 9.39
CA LEU A 309 -1.03 5.88 10.24
C LEU A 309 -0.40 6.06 11.63
N GLY A 310 -0.17 7.31 12.06
CA GLY A 310 0.37 7.63 13.39
C GLY A 310 1.91 7.62 13.47
N GLY A 311 2.60 7.63 12.33
CA GLY A 311 4.04 7.88 12.25
C GLY A 311 4.40 9.34 12.61
N PRO A 312 5.65 9.60 13.01
CA PRO A 312 6.09 10.95 13.32
C PRO A 312 6.22 11.78 12.05
N ALA A 313 5.72 13.03 12.07
CA ALA A 313 6.06 14.01 11.05
C ALA A 313 7.48 14.54 11.27
N LEU A 314 8.19 14.88 10.20
CA LEU A 314 9.52 15.50 10.32
C LEU A 314 9.42 16.91 10.92
N GLY A 315 10.20 17.14 11.97
CA GLY A 315 10.44 18.47 12.49
C GLY A 315 11.30 19.31 11.54
N GLU A 316 11.30 20.64 11.70
CA GLU A 316 12.08 21.55 10.85
C GLU A 316 13.58 21.22 10.82
N ALA A 317 14.16 20.86 11.97
CA ALA A 317 15.56 20.47 12.07
C ALA A 317 15.89 19.17 11.30
N GLU A 318 14.91 18.30 11.06
CA GLU A 318 15.09 17.04 10.32
C GLU A 318 14.94 17.21 8.80
N ARG A 319 14.54 18.40 8.34
CA ARG A 319 14.42 18.74 6.92
C ARG A 319 15.77 19.14 6.30
N VAL A 320 16.74 19.53 7.12
CA VAL A 320 18.08 19.91 6.67
C VAL A 320 19.08 18.78 6.92
N ALA A 321 20.20 18.80 6.19
CA ALA A 321 21.28 17.85 6.38
C ALA A 321 21.97 18.08 7.74
N ARG A 322 22.23 16.99 8.48
CA ARG A 322 22.93 16.99 9.77
C ARG A 322 24.42 16.72 9.55
N LEU A 323 25.10 17.65 8.87
CA LEU A 323 26.47 17.44 8.37
C LEU A 323 27.51 17.07 9.44
N PRO A 324 27.52 17.65 10.66
CA PRO A 324 28.47 17.23 11.69
C PRO A 324 28.32 15.76 12.09
N GLU A 325 27.08 15.28 12.22
CA GLU A 325 26.79 13.86 12.49
C GLU A 325 27.17 12.98 11.30
N ALA A 326 26.89 13.45 10.08
CA ALA A 326 27.24 12.75 8.85
C ALA A 326 28.76 12.54 8.72
N GLN A 327 29.54 13.60 8.97
CA GLN A 327 31.00 13.55 8.93
C GLN A 327 31.60 12.67 10.03
N ALA A 328 31.05 12.72 11.25
CA ALA A 328 31.48 11.86 12.34
C ALA A 328 31.25 10.37 12.04
N ALA A 329 30.07 10.03 11.51
CA ALA A 329 29.74 8.67 11.10
C ALA A 329 30.61 8.20 9.91
N LEU A 330 30.88 9.08 8.95
CA LEU A 330 31.78 8.77 7.83
C LEU A 330 33.21 8.50 8.32
N ALA A 331 33.71 9.28 9.28
CA ALA A 331 35.03 9.04 9.87
C ALA A 331 35.11 7.69 10.59
N ALA A 332 34.05 7.29 11.30
CA ALA A 332 33.94 5.95 11.88
C ALA A 332 33.94 4.85 10.79
N ALA A 333 33.18 5.05 9.71
CA ALA A 333 33.16 4.13 8.58
C ALA A 333 34.55 3.99 7.92
N ALA A 334 35.28 5.09 7.75
CA ALA A 334 36.63 5.12 7.19
C ALA A 334 37.65 4.32 8.02
N GLY A 335 37.44 4.21 9.33
CA GLY A 335 38.26 3.35 10.21
C GLY A 335 38.12 1.86 9.90
N ALA A 336 36.95 1.43 9.39
CA ALA A 336 36.67 0.04 9.04
C ALA A 336 36.77 -0.24 7.53
N VAL A 337 36.61 0.78 6.69
CA VAL A 337 36.52 0.67 5.22
C VAL A 337 37.57 1.58 4.59
N PRO A 338 38.76 1.04 4.21
CA PRO A 338 39.86 1.85 3.71
C PRO A 338 39.53 2.70 2.47
N ALA A 339 38.55 2.29 1.66
CA ALA A 339 38.09 3.06 0.50
C ALA A 339 37.45 4.40 0.89
N LEU A 340 36.88 4.51 2.10
CA LEU A 340 36.25 5.73 2.63
C LEU A 340 37.24 6.65 3.36
N ALA A 341 38.53 6.28 3.45
CA ALA A 341 39.54 7.15 4.05
C ALA A 341 39.65 8.48 3.28
N PRO A 342 39.93 9.62 3.95
CA PRO A 342 39.98 10.94 3.31
C PRO A 342 40.85 11.01 2.05
N ALA A 343 41.96 10.27 2.02
CA ALA A 343 42.88 10.22 0.88
C ALA A 343 42.38 9.38 -0.32
N ARG A 344 41.35 8.55 -0.14
CA ARG A 344 40.86 7.59 -1.14
C ARG A 344 39.41 7.79 -1.54
N ILE A 345 38.62 8.44 -0.68
CA ILE A 345 37.17 8.58 -0.85
C ILE A 345 36.78 9.28 -2.16
N GLY A 346 37.57 10.25 -2.63
CA GLY A 346 37.33 10.96 -3.89
C GLY A 346 37.48 10.08 -5.15
N ALA A 347 38.07 8.88 -5.03
CA ALA A 347 38.13 7.89 -6.11
C ALA A 347 36.94 6.92 -6.10
N VAL A 348 36.08 6.96 -5.06
CA VAL A 348 34.91 6.10 -4.96
C VAL A 348 33.75 6.71 -5.75
N SER A 349 33.18 5.91 -6.65
CA SER A 349 31.96 6.25 -7.36
C SER A 349 30.92 5.14 -7.16
N LEU A 350 29.72 5.52 -6.71
CA LEU A 350 28.61 4.58 -6.50
C LEU A 350 27.54 4.74 -7.59
N GLU A 351 26.98 3.63 -8.06
CA GLU A 351 25.80 3.66 -8.93
C GLU A 351 24.52 3.60 -8.09
N ILE A 352 23.56 4.45 -8.44
CA ILE A 352 22.19 4.44 -7.92
C ILE A 352 21.27 3.95 -9.03
N LEU A 353 20.64 2.79 -8.83
CA LEU A 353 19.63 2.29 -9.74
C LEU A 353 18.26 2.89 -9.49
N VAL A 354 17.58 3.26 -10.57
CA VAL A 354 16.19 3.72 -10.56
C VAL A 354 15.38 2.97 -11.62
N ASP A 355 14.08 2.90 -11.41
CA ASP A 355 13.15 2.36 -12.40
C ASP A 355 12.85 3.43 -13.45
N ALA A 356 13.17 3.13 -14.71
CA ALA A 356 12.95 4.05 -15.84
C ALA A 356 11.47 4.40 -16.07
N SER A 357 10.53 3.59 -15.56
CA SER A 357 9.09 3.88 -15.61
C SER A 357 8.61 4.87 -14.55
N ARG A 358 9.46 5.23 -13.58
CA ARG A 358 9.15 6.10 -12.44
C ARG A 358 10.05 7.35 -12.49
N PRO A 359 9.70 8.38 -13.27
CA PRO A 359 10.58 9.54 -13.48
C PRO A 359 10.97 10.25 -12.18
N ASP A 360 10.07 10.27 -11.19
CA ASP A 360 10.33 10.84 -9.88
C ASP A 360 11.47 10.12 -9.12
N ASP A 361 11.68 8.82 -9.36
CA ASP A 361 12.79 8.09 -8.72
C ASP A 361 14.14 8.69 -9.11
N ARG A 362 14.27 9.23 -10.34
CA ARG A 362 15.47 9.92 -10.77
C ARG A 362 15.67 11.22 -9.99
N GLU A 363 14.63 12.04 -9.84
CA GLU A 363 14.72 13.28 -9.07
C GLU A 363 15.05 13.00 -7.60
N ILE A 364 14.48 11.93 -7.02
CA ILE A 364 14.83 11.45 -5.68
C ILE A 364 16.29 11.02 -5.62
N ALA A 365 16.76 10.23 -6.60
CA ALA A 365 18.15 9.79 -6.67
C ALA A 365 19.12 10.96 -6.81
N GLU A 366 18.78 12.03 -7.51
CA GLU A 366 19.57 13.26 -7.59
C GLU A 366 19.75 13.91 -6.21
N ARG A 367 18.76 13.83 -5.32
CA ARG A 367 18.91 14.27 -3.91
C ARG A 367 19.88 13.38 -3.13
N VAL A 368 19.94 12.09 -3.44
CA VAL A 368 20.92 11.15 -2.86
C VAL A 368 22.32 11.43 -3.40
N VAL A 369 22.47 11.74 -4.70
CA VAL A 369 23.76 12.18 -5.28
C VAL A 369 24.29 13.41 -4.55
N ILE A 370 23.45 14.41 -4.31
CA ILE A 370 23.83 15.61 -3.53
C ILE A 370 24.27 15.24 -2.10
N ALA A 371 23.64 14.24 -1.47
CA ALA A 371 24.05 13.79 -0.14
C ALA A 371 25.41 13.06 -0.17
N LEU A 372 25.67 12.25 -1.18
CA LEU A 372 26.96 11.57 -1.39
C LEU A 372 28.08 12.57 -1.71
N ASP A 373 27.81 13.60 -2.50
CA ASP A 373 28.76 14.66 -2.82
C ASP A 373 29.20 15.43 -1.56
N LYS A 374 28.26 15.72 -0.65
CA LYS A 374 28.58 16.31 0.67
C LYS A 374 29.46 15.42 1.56
N LEU A 375 29.51 14.12 1.27
CA LEU A 375 30.38 13.15 1.93
C LEU A 375 31.69 12.91 1.15
N GLY A 376 31.88 13.55 -0.01
CA GLY A 376 33.06 13.40 -0.86
C GLY A 376 33.05 12.18 -1.78
N LEU A 377 31.88 11.56 -2.00
CA LEU A 377 31.72 10.45 -2.95
C LEU A 377 31.05 10.92 -4.24
N ALA A 378 31.57 10.45 -5.38
CA ALA A 378 30.87 10.59 -6.65
C ALA A 378 29.72 9.56 -6.75
N ALA A 379 28.68 9.88 -7.51
CA ALA A 379 27.63 8.93 -7.82
C ALA A 379 27.06 9.13 -9.22
N THR A 380 26.61 8.03 -9.82
CA THR A 380 25.93 8.02 -11.13
C THR A 380 24.56 7.39 -10.99
N ILE A 381 23.59 7.86 -11.78
CA ILE A 381 22.23 7.32 -11.79
C ILE A 381 22.05 6.50 -13.05
N ALA A 382 21.68 5.22 -12.90
CA ALA A 382 21.33 4.35 -14.01
C ALA A 382 19.84 3.99 -13.93
N ALA A 383 19.08 4.44 -14.92
CA ALA A 383 17.68 4.08 -15.10
C ALA A 383 17.56 2.80 -15.90
N VAL A 384 16.86 1.81 -15.37
CA VAL A 384 16.67 0.49 -15.99
C VAL A 384 15.19 0.11 -15.97
N ALA A 385 14.76 -0.82 -16.83
CA ALA A 385 13.40 -1.33 -16.76
C ALA A 385 13.13 -2.03 -15.41
N ALA A 386 11.90 -1.98 -14.90
CA ALA A 386 11.52 -2.59 -13.62
C ALA A 386 11.98 -4.05 -13.44
N PRO A 387 11.88 -4.95 -14.46
CA PRO A 387 12.37 -6.32 -14.33
C PRO A 387 13.90 -6.41 -14.18
N ASP A 388 14.64 -5.51 -14.83
CA ASP A 388 16.09 -5.43 -14.73
C ASP A 388 16.51 -4.89 -13.36
N LEU A 389 15.80 -3.89 -12.83
CA LEU A 389 16.00 -3.38 -11.47
C LEU A 389 15.90 -4.52 -10.46
N ALA A 390 14.78 -5.25 -10.47
CA ALA A 390 14.54 -6.36 -9.56
C ALA A 390 15.63 -7.45 -9.69
N ARG A 391 16.01 -7.82 -10.92
CA ARG A 391 17.05 -8.81 -11.19
C ARG A 391 18.41 -8.37 -10.66
N ARG A 392 18.81 -7.11 -10.89
CA ARG A 392 20.10 -6.56 -10.45
C ARG A 392 20.16 -6.45 -8.92
N ILE A 393 19.07 -6.07 -8.26
CA ILE A 393 19.01 -6.07 -6.79
C ILE A 393 19.21 -7.49 -6.26
N ALA A 394 18.45 -8.46 -6.78
CA ALA A 394 18.53 -9.86 -6.35
C ALA A 394 19.92 -10.49 -6.58
N ALA A 395 20.58 -10.12 -7.69
CA ALA A 395 21.91 -10.61 -8.05
C ALA A 395 23.06 -9.81 -7.40
N ALA A 396 22.78 -8.92 -6.44
CA ALA A 396 23.78 -8.05 -5.83
C ALA A 396 24.58 -7.19 -6.85
N GLY A 397 23.96 -6.84 -7.98
CA GLY A 397 24.59 -6.17 -9.13
C GLY A 397 24.50 -4.64 -9.12
N CYS A 398 24.29 -4.00 -7.96
CA CYS A 398 24.25 -2.54 -7.79
C CYS A 398 24.81 -2.12 -6.43
N ASP A 399 25.18 -0.84 -6.29
CA ASP A 399 25.65 -0.27 -5.02
C ASP A 399 24.48 0.28 -4.21
N LEU A 400 23.64 1.10 -4.83
CA LEU A 400 22.46 1.71 -4.23
C LEU A 400 21.29 1.60 -5.20
N TYR A 401 20.06 1.71 -4.69
CA TYR A 401 18.86 1.75 -5.53
C TYR A 401 17.72 2.51 -4.85
N ILE A 402 16.83 3.10 -5.66
CA ILE A 402 15.56 3.65 -5.17
C ILE A 402 14.50 2.55 -5.23
N GLY A 403 14.03 2.17 -4.05
CA GLY A 403 12.98 1.16 -3.86
C GLY A 403 11.66 1.79 -3.45
N GLN A 404 10.57 1.05 -3.68
CA GLN A 404 9.25 1.41 -3.21
C GLN A 404 8.62 0.22 -2.47
N LEU A 405 7.85 0.51 -1.43
CA LEU A 405 7.16 -0.48 -0.61
C LEU A 405 5.69 -0.06 -0.45
N ALA A 406 4.80 -0.75 -1.16
CA ALA A 406 3.36 -0.59 -1.02
C ALA A 406 2.86 -1.37 0.21
N LEU A 407 2.00 -0.76 1.02
CA LEU A 407 1.49 -1.40 2.23
C LEU A 407 0.55 -2.55 1.90
N GLN A 408 0.86 -3.74 2.41
CA GLN A 408 -0.07 -4.87 2.40
C GLN A 408 -0.97 -4.87 3.64
N VAL A 409 -0.46 -4.29 4.74
CA VAL A 409 -1.10 -4.22 6.05
C VAL A 409 -0.69 -2.91 6.74
N ALA A 410 -1.64 -2.27 7.44
CA ALA A 410 -1.44 -0.96 8.08
C ALA A 410 -0.93 -1.04 9.54
N THR A 411 -0.47 -2.20 10.03
CA THR A 411 -0.03 -2.36 11.42
C THR A 411 1.45 -2.07 11.60
N PRO A 412 1.86 -1.27 12.61
CA PRO A 412 3.25 -0.83 12.79
C PRO A 412 4.31 -1.94 12.77
N VAL A 413 4.04 -3.08 13.39
CA VAL A 413 4.99 -4.21 13.42
C VAL A 413 5.31 -4.73 12.02
N HIS A 414 4.31 -4.83 11.14
CA HIS A 414 4.50 -5.28 9.76
C HIS A 414 5.17 -4.21 8.89
N LEU A 415 4.96 -2.92 9.19
CA LEU A 415 5.67 -1.83 8.49
C LEU A 415 7.18 -1.88 8.77
N PHE A 416 7.57 -2.09 10.02
CA PHE A 416 8.98 -2.31 10.37
C PHE A 416 9.51 -3.61 9.76
N ALA A 417 8.78 -4.72 9.89
CA ALA A 417 9.19 -5.99 9.30
C ALA A 417 9.42 -5.88 7.78
N ALA A 418 8.51 -5.20 7.06
CA ALA A 418 8.63 -4.95 5.64
C ALA A 418 9.87 -4.11 5.30
N ALA A 419 10.17 -3.08 6.10
CA ALA A 419 11.39 -2.27 5.92
C ALA A 419 12.68 -3.07 6.14
N TYR A 420 12.72 -3.95 7.15
CA TYR A 420 13.84 -4.88 7.34
C TYR A 420 13.96 -5.89 6.19
N ALA A 421 12.84 -6.46 5.73
CA ALA A 421 12.83 -7.38 4.60
C ALA A 421 13.33 -6.71 3.31
N ALA A 422 12.92 -5.46 3.06
CA ALA A 422 13.40 -4.65 1.94
C ALA A 422 14.91 -4.39 2.00
N GLY A 423 15.46 -4.19 3.20
CA GLY A 423 16.91 -4.08 3.43
C GLY A 423 17.68 -5.39 3.40
N GLY A 424 17.03 -6.53 3.09
CA GLY A 424 17.65 -7.86 3.05
C GLY A 424 17.76 -8.56 4.41
N GLU A 425 17.27 -7.98 5.50
CA GLU A 425 17.30 -8.56 6.86
C GLU A 425 16.08 -9.48 7.12
N ARG A 426 15.92 -10.54 6.32
CA ARG A 426 14.73 -11.42 6.36
C ARG A 426 14.49 -12.05 7.73
N GLU A 427 15.53 -12.47 8.44
CA GLU A 427 15.39 -13.07 9.79
C GLU A 427 14.83 -12.08 10.81
N VAL A 428 15.24 -10.81 10.71
CA VAL A 428 14.72 -9.74 11.57
C VAL A 428 13.27 -9.45 11.24
N ALA A 429 12.93 -9.41 9.95
CA ALA A 429 11.56 -9.24 9.49
C ALA A 429 10.63 -10.35 10.00
N VAL A 430 11.02 -11.62 9.86
CA VAL A 430 10.25 -12.78 10.36
C VAL A 430 10.05 -12.68 11.88
N ARG A 431 11.11 -12.39 12.64
CA ARG A 431 11.03 -12.27 14.11
C ARG A 431 10.09 -11.14 14.53
N LEU A 432 10.15 -9.98 13.85
CA LEU A 432 9.24 -8.87 14.13
C LEU A 432 7.80 -9.24 13.79
N ALA A 433 7.56 -9.75 12.58
CA ALA A 433 6.23 -10.11 12.11
C ALA A 433 5.58 -11.22 12.94
N ALA A 434 6.38 -12.13 13.53
CA ALA A 434 5.87 -13.14 14.46
C ALA A 434 5.35 -12.56 15.78
N GLY A 435 5.78 -11.35 16.18
CA GLY A 435 5.36 -10.70 17.41
C GLY A 435 4.00 -9.97 17.32
N PRO A 436 3.14 -10.04 18.36
CA PRO A 436 1.78 -9.50 18.32
C PRO A 436 1.72 -7.96 18.32
N SER A 437 2.78 -7.30 18.79
CA SER A 437 2.93 -5.85 18.80
C SER A 437 4.41 -5.49 18.94
N ILE A 438 4.71 -4.19 18.83
CA ILE A 438 6.06 -3.66 19.07
C ILE A 438 5.99 -2.42 19.95
N ASP A 439 7.03 -2.23 20.77
CA ASP A 439 7.31 -0.92 21.37
C ASP A 439 7.90 -0.01 20.28
N LEU A 440 7.18 1.05 19.94
CA LEU A 440 7.56 1.92 18.83
C LEU A 440 8.86 2.69 19.10
N VAL A 441 9.14 3.06 20.36
CA VAL A 441 10.35 3.79 20.72
C VAL A 441 11.56 2.89 20.53
N ARG A 442 11.49 1.66 21.05
CA ARG A 442 12.54 0.64 20.89
C ARG A 442 12.71 0.22 19.44
N ALA A 443 11.62 0.04 18.69
CA ALA A 443 11.67 -0.33 17.28
C ALA A 443 12.35 0.75 16.43
N ARG A 444 11.96 2.02 16.61
CA ARG A 444 12.62 3.17 15.97
C ARG A 444 14.10 3.23 16.35
N GLY A 445 14.43 3.14 17.63
CA GLY A 445 15.82 3.15 18.10
C GLY A 445 16.66 1.99 17.55
N ALA A 446 16.08 0.80 17.34
CA ALA A 446 16.77 -0.31 16.71
C ALA A 446 16.96 -0.07 15.20
N PHE A 447 15.95 0.48 14.53
CA PHE A 447 15.98 0.80 13.10
C PHE A 447 17.02 1.87 12.77
N THR A 448 17.02 2.99 13.50
CA THR A 448 17.95 4.12 13.26
C THR A 448 19.41 3.78 13.59
N LYS A 449 19.66 2.73 14.37
CA LYS A 449 21.02 2.22 14.62
C LYS A 449 21.60 1.43 13.45
N ARG A 450 20.76 0.98 12.50
CA ARG A 450 21.18 0.07 11.42
C ARG A 450 20.91 0.63 10.02
N TRP A 451 19.80 1.34 9.87
CA TRP A 451 19.25 1.78 8.58
C TRP A 451 19.28 0.65 7.55
N PRO A 452 18.51 -0.44 7.73
CA PRO A 452 18.43 -1.52 6.73
C PRO A 452 18.05 -0.98 5.35
N ILE A 453 17.23 0.08 5.36
CA ILE A 453 16.95 1.00 4.26
C ILE A 453 16.97 2.42 4.83
N VAL A 454 17.03 3.44 3.99
CA VAL A 454 16.77 4.83 4.39
C VAL A 454 15.41 5.27 3.85
N PRO A 455 14.38 5.42 4.70
CA PRO A 455 13.11 6.05 4.31
C PRO A 455 13.35 7.46 3.76
N LEU A 456 12.70 7.79 2.64
CA LEU A 456 12.84 9.08 1.98
C LEU A 456 11.53 9.85 2.04
N VAL A 457 10.46 9.28 1.48
CA VAL A 457 9.12 9.87 1.45
C VAL A 457 8.05 8.80 1.52
N HIS A 458 6.89 9.14 2.06
CA HIS A 458 5.64 8.44 1.75
C HIS A 458 4.86 9.19 0.69
N ARG A 459 4.28 8.45 -0.27
CA ARG A 459 3.50 9.01 -1.39
C ARG A 459 2.06 8.55 -1.32
N GLY A 460 1.15 9.45 -1.68
CA GLY A 460 -0.29 9.22 -1.79
C GLY A 460 -0.80 9.76 -3.12
N VAL A 461 -1.60 8.95 -3.81
CA VAL A 461 -2.19 9.32 -5.10
C VAL A 461 -3.43 10.18 -4.89
N ARG A 462 -3.73 11.04 -5.86
CA ARG A 462 -4.99 11.77 -5.93
C ARG A 462 -5.84 11.17 -7.04
N LEU A 463 -7.00 10.63 -6.66
CA LEU A 463 -8.00 10.16 -7.61
C LEU A 463 -8.87 11.35 -8.05
N HIS A 464 -8.89 11.62 -9.34
CA HIS A 464 -9.87 12.48 -10.00
C HIS A 464 -10.91 11.59 -10.66
N LEU A 465 -12.19 11.78 -10.34
CA LEU A 465 -13.26 10.99 -10.93
C LEU A 465 -14.44 11.88 -11.32
N ARG A 466 -15.22 11.41 -12.29
CA ARG A 466 -16.45 12.09 -12.67
C ARG A 466 -17.39 12.19 -11.48
N ARG A 467 -18.06 13.34 -11.35
CA ARG A 467 -19.01 13.61 -10.25
C ARG A 467 -20.21 12.66 -10.23
N ASP A 468 -20.61 12.12 -11.38
CA ASP A 468 -21.67 11.13 -11.49
C ASP A 468 -21.22 9.70 -11.11
N LEU A 469 -19.92 9.46 -10.97
CA LEU A 469 -19.38 8.20 -10.49
C LEU A 469 -19.18 8.28 -8.97
N ARG A 470 -19.90 7.46 -8.21
CA ARG A 470 -19.88 7.45 -6.74
C ARG A 470 -19.45 6.07 -6.22
N GLY A 471 -19.18 5.98 -4.92
CA GLY A 471 -18.77 4.73 -4.25
C GLY A 471 -17.24 4.54 -4.15
N ALA A 472 -16.45 5.44 -4.73
CA ALA A 472 -14.99 5.39 -4.62
C ALA A 472 -14.55 5.76 -3.20
N ALA A 473 -13.66 4.95 -2.61
CA ALA A 473 -13.02 5.26 -1.34
C ALA A 473 -11.65 4.60 -1.25
N PHE A 474 -10.75 5.23 -0.50
CA PHE A 474 -9.48 4.62 -0.11
C PHE A 474 -9.60 4.05 1.31
N GLU A 475 -9.11 2.83 1.51
CA GLU A 475 -8.84 2.33 2.86
C GLU A 475 -7.49 2.86 3.39
N PRO A 476 -7.18 2.71 4.70
CA PRO A 476 -5.98 3.31 5.29
C PRO A 476 -4.65 2.88 4.66
N SER A 477 -4.61 1.75 3.95
CA SER A 477 -3.42 1.32 3.20
C SER A 477 -3.26 1.99 1.82
N ALA A 478 -4.18 2.90 1.45
CA ALA A 478 -4.33 3.53 0.14
C ALA A 478 -4.78 2.59 -0.99
N ARG A 479 -5.37 1.42 -0.68
CA ARG A 479 -6.08 0.62 -1.69
C ARG A 479 -7.38 1.31 -2.09
N LEU A 480 -7.57 1.49 -3.39
CA LEU A 480 -8.79 2.06 -3.96
C LEU A 480 -9.87 0.98 -4.05
N GLY A 481 -10.99 1.18 -3.35
CA GLY A 481 -12.18 0.35 -3.51
C GLY A 481 -12.95 0.76 -4.77
N ILE A 482 -12.89 -0.07 -5.82
CA ILE A 482 -13.69 0.17 -7.04
C ILE A 482 -14.89 -0.78 -7.20
N ALA A 483 -14.99 -1.81 -6.37
CA ALA A 483 -16.07 -2.80 -6.47
C ALA A 483 -17.46 -2.20 -6.19
N GLU A 484 -17.51 -1.18 -5.35
CA GLU A 484 -18.73 -0.48 -4.94
C GLU A 484 -19.06 0.72 -5.83
N LEU A 485 -18.33 0.92 -6.94
CA LEU A 485 -18.61 2.04 -7.85
C LEU A 485 -19.98 1.90 -8.49
N PHE A 486 -20.69 3.01 -8.64
CA PHE A 486 -21.94 3.09 -9.38
C PHE A 486 -22.12 4.47 -10.02
N ARG A 487 -22.97 4.54 -11.05
CA ARG A 487 -23.34 5.82 -11.66
C ARG A 487 -24.62 6.38 -11.03
N TRP A 488 -24.56 7.64 -10.64
CA TRP A 488 -25.66 8.39 -10.04
C TRP A 488 -26.43 9.23 -11.06
N GLY A 489 -27.75 9.36 -10.89
CA GLY A 489 -28.57 10.30 -11.64
C GLY A 489 -28.83 9.91 -13.11
N ARG A 490 -28.73 8.63 -13.44
CA ARG A 490 -29.32 8.08 -14.67
C ARG A 490 -30.80 7.81 -14.52
#